data_AF-A0A2W4UVV2-F1
#
_entry.id   AF-A0A2W4UVV2-F1
#
_cell.length_a   1.000
_cell.length_b   1.000
_cell.length_c   1.000
_cell.angle_alpha   90.00
_cell.angle_beta   90.00
_cell.angle_gamma   90.00
#
_symmetry.space_group_name_H-M   'P 1'
#
loop_
_entity.id
_entity.type
_entity.pdbx_description
1 polymer ?
#
loop_
_entity_poly.entity_id
_entity_poly.type
_entity_poly.pdbx_seq_one_letter_code
_entity_poly.pdbx_strand_id
1 'polypeptide(L)' 'MKTWARDRLGLPGAAAIAVNEIICADPACPGTETVILVMNPGEKTRAFKLQMAMAEVTLEALRDCLDQAGL' A
#
# COMPACT_ATOMS: atom_id res chain seq x y z
N MET A 1 -5.17 1.12 -8.82
CA MET A 1 -4.76 0.98 -7.40
C MET A 1 -4.99 2.23 -6.55
N LYS A 2 -4.33 3.37 -6.82
CA LYS A 2 -4.44 4.58 -5.97
C LYS A 2 -5.88 5.07 -5.74
N THR A 3 -6.70 5.16 -6.79
CA THR A 3 -8.11 5.56 -6.68
C THR A 3 -8.89 4.59 -5.80
N TRP A 4 -8.73 3.29 -6.00
CA TRP A 4 -9.38 2.28 -5.19
C TRP A 4 -9.00 2.36 -3.70
N ALA A 5 -7.71 2.53 -3.41
CA ALA A 5 -7.23 2.72 -2.05
C ALA A 5 -7.77 4.02 -1.41
N ARG A 6 -7.89 5.10 -2.20
CA ARG A 6 -8.53 6.35 -1.75
C ARG A 6 -9.97 6.12 -1.32
N ASP A 7 -10.76 5.50 -2.20
CA ASP A 7 -12.18 5.29 -1.99
C ASP A 7 -12.42 4.36 -0.79
N ARG A 8 -11.63 3.28 -0.69
CA ARG A 8 -11.73 2.30 0.40
C ARG A 8 -11.40 2.87 1.78
N LEU A 9 -10.41 3.77 1.84
CA LEU A 9 -9.94 4.41 3.08
C LEU A 9 -10.64 5.74 3.38
N GLY A 10 -11.57 6.19 2.53
CA GLY A 10 -12.28 7.46 2.70
C GLY A 10 -11.36 8.69 2.71
N LEU A 11 -10.26 8.66 1.97
CA LEU A 11 -9.24 9.70 2.05
C LEU A 11 -9.67 10.99 1.32
N PRO A 12 -9.42 12.17 1.89
CA PRO A 12 -9.71 13.43 1.24
C PRO A 12 -8.82 13.63 0.00
N GLY A 13 -9.22 14.51 -0.91
CA GLY A 13 -8.44 14.82 -2.12
C GLY A 13 -7.04 15.37 -1.83
N ALA A 14 -6.83 15.96 -0.66
CA ALA A 14 -5.54 16.45 -0.19
C ALA A 14 -4.58 15.33 0.28
N ALA A 15 -5.08 14.12 0.53
CA ALA A 15 -4.24 13.00 0.92
C ALA A 15 -3.43 12.51 -0.28
N ALA A 16 -2.12 12.49 -0.13
CA ALA A 16 -1.22 11.95 -1.14
C ALA A 16 -1.08 10.43 -0.96
N ILE A 17 -1.19 9.70 -2.08
CA ILE A 17 -1.00 8.24 -2.12
C ILE A 17 0.18 7.92 -3.04
N ALA A 18 1.25 7.40 -2.45
CA ALA A 18 2.39 6.86 -3.18
C ALA A 18 2.34 5.33 -3.18
N VAL A 19 2.75 4.73 -4.28
CA VAL A 19 2.85 3.28 -4.45
C VAL A 19 4.25 3.02 -4.97
N ASN A 20 5.00 2.20 -4.26
CA ASN A 20 6.35 1.81 -4.66
C ASN A 20 6.46 0.30 -4.59
N GLU A 21 7.13 -0.28 -5.57
CA GLU A 21 7.65 -1.64 -5.48
C GLU A 21 9.07 -1.56 -4.91
N ILE A 22 9.37 -2.39 -3.93
CA ILE A 22 10.68 -2.50 -3.30
C ILE A 22 11.19 -3.90 -3.58
N ILE A 23 12.34 -3.95 -4.24
CA ILE A 23 13.05 -5.19 -4.53
C ILE A 23 14.13 -5.35 -3.45
N CYS A 24 14.06 -6.43 -2.70
CA CYS A 24 15.11 -6.81 -1.79
C CYS A 24 16.16 -7.62 -2.57
N ALA A 25 17.40 -7.12 -2.61
CA ALA A 25 18.50 -7.80 -3.30
C ALA A 25 19.06 -9.01 -2.52
N ASP A 26 18.53 -9.31 -1.33
CA ASP A 26 18.96 -10.44 -0.50
C ASP A 26 18.34 -11.76 -1.01
N PRO A 27 19.14 -12.78 -1.34
CA PRO A 27 18.64 -14.09 -1.78
C PRO A 27 17.76 -14.83 -0.76
N ALA A 28 17.83 -14.46 0.52
CA ALA A 28 17.00 -15.04 1.58
C ALA A 28 15.64 -14.34 1.73
N CYS A 29 15.44 -13.21 1.05
CA CYS A 29 14.17 -12.49 1.06
C CYS A 29 13.26 -13.03 -0.06
N PRO A 30 11.92 -13.09 0.13
CA PRO A 30 10.97 -13.43 -0.93
C PRO A 30 11.02 -12.49 -2.15
N GLY A 31 11.82 -11.42 -2.11
CA GLY A 31 12.36 -10.74 -3.28
C GLY A 31 11.68 -9.41 -3.58
N THR A 32 10.34 -9.33 -3.52
CA THR A 32 9.61 -8.12 -3.88
C THR A 32 8.45 -7.82 -2.93
N GLU A 33 8.33 -6.57 -2.50
CA GLU A 33 7.17 -6.08 -1.79
C GLU A 33 6.59 -4.82 -2.44
N THR A 34 5.26 -4.68 -2.39
CA THR A 34 4.57 -3.45 -2.78
C THR A 34 4.21 -2.66 -1.53
N VAL A 35 4.68 -1.42 -1.46
CA VAL A 35 4.42 -0.50 -0.36
C VAL A 35 3.54 0.66 -0.82
N ILE A 36 2.41 0.83 -0.15
CA ILE A 36 1.48 1.94 -0.35
C ILE A 36 1.63 2.90 0.83
N LEU A 37 1.99 4.14 0.54
CA LEU A 37 2.10 5.20 1.53
C LEU A 37 0.92 6.15 1.39
N VAL A 38 0.23 6.38 2.50
CA VAL A 38 -0.85 7.35 2.62
C VAL A 38 -0.37 8.49 3.52
N MET A 39 -0.30 9.68 2.95
CA MET A 39 0.09 10.91 3.63
C MET A 39 -1.11 11.85 3.68
N ASN A 40 -1.88 11.74 4.76
CA ASN A 40 -3.00 12.64 5.03
C ASN A 40 -2.50 13.84 5.86
N PRO A 41 -2.73 15.10 5.46
CA PRO A 41 -2.28 16.26 6.22
C PRO A 41 -2.76 16.22 7.67
N GLY A 42 -1.85 16.43 8.62
CA GLY A 42 -2.15 16.40 10.06
C GLY A 42 -2.20 14.99 10.69
N GLU A 43 -2.09 13.93 9.89
CA GLU A 43 -1.96 12.55 10.39
C GLU A 43 -0.54 12.02 10.21
N LYS A 44 -0.21 10.95 10.95
CA LYS A 44 1.00 10.17 10.68
C LYS A 44 0.86 9.46 9.34
N THR A 45 1.95 9.45 8.58
CA THR A 45 2.03 8.64 7.35
C THR A 45 1.75 7.17 7.68
N ARG A 46 0.82 6.57 6.93
CA ARG A 46 0.49 5.15 7.03
C ARG A 46 1.14 4.39 5.89
N ALA A 47 1.75 3.25 6.21
CA ALA A 47 2.38 2.37 5.23
C ALA A 47 1.66 1.03 5.24
N PHE A 48 1.22 0.60 4.06
CA PHE A 48 0.59 -0.69 3.83
C PHE A 48 1.53 -1.52 2.96
N LYS A 49 1.87 -2.73 3.40
CA LYS A 49 2.87 -3.57 2.73
C LYS A 49 2.24 -4.87 2.27
N LEU A 50 2.45 -5.20 1.00
CA LEU A 50 2.10 -6.48 0.41
C LEU A 50 3.38 -7.21 0.03
N GLN A 51 3.56 -8.44 0.48
CA GLN A 51 4.72 -9.28 0.14
C GLN A 51 4.52 -9.93 -1.25
N MET A 52 4.40 -9.09 -2.27
CA MET A 52 4.28 -9.48 -3.69
C MET A 52 4.67 -8.32 -4.60
N ALA A 53 5.01 -8.63 -5.86
CA ALA A 53 5.26 -7.62 -6.87
C ALA A 53 3.99 -6.81 -7.18
N MET A 54 4.15 -5.55 -7.58
CA MET A 54 3.07 -4.64 -7.91
C MET A 54 2.21 -5.18 -9.06
N ALA A 55 2.84 -5.91 -9.99
CA ALA A 55 2.14 -6.59 -11.08
C ALA A 55 1.24 -7.75 -10.63
N GLU A 56 1.51 -8.32 -9.46
CA GLU A 56 0.78 -9.45 -8.89
C GLU A 56 -0.29 -9.01 -7.88
N VAL A 57 -0.34 -7.72 -7.54
CA VAL A 57 -1.32 -7.17 -6.60
C VAL A 57 -2.74 -7.33 -7.15
N THR A 58 -3.50 -8.22 -6.52
CA THR A 58 -4.93 -8.38 -6.77
C THR A 58 -5.75 -7.39 -5.95
N LEU A 59 -7.00 -7.14 -6.38
CA LEU A 59 -7.92 -6.31 -5.58
C LEU A 59 -8.24 -6.94 -4.22
N GLU A 60 -8.25 -8.26 -4.12
CA GLU A 60 -8.47 -8.99 -2.88
C GLU A 60 -7.30 -8.79 -1.90
N ALA A 61 -6.06 -9.01 -2.36
CA ALA A 61 -4.88 -8.78 -1.54
C ALA A 61 -4.75 -7.32 -1.10
N LEU A 62 -5.08 -6.38 -2.00
CA LEU A 62 -5.13 -4.96 -1.67
C LEU A 62 -6.17 -4.67 -0.60
N ARG A 63 -7.39 -5.19 -0.73
CA ARG A 63 -8.44 -5.03 0.27
C ARG A 63 -7.99 -5.55 1.63
N ASP A 64 -7.51 -6.79 1.66
CA ASP A 64 -7.14 -7.45 2.91
C ASP A 64 -5.97 -6.71 3.58
N CYS A 65 -5.03 -6.19 2.81
CA CYS A 65 -3.94 -5.35 3.31
C CYS A 65 -4.44 -4.03 3.94
N LEU A 66 -5.40 -3.35 3.29
CA LEU A 66 -5.98 -2.11 3.81
C LEU A 66 -6.83 -2.36 5.07
N ASP A 67 -7.49 -3.50 5.16
CA ASP A 67 -8.36 -3.87 6.28
C ASP A 67 -7.56 -4.31 7.53
N GLN A 68 -6.41 -4.97 7.35
CA GLN A 68 -5.53 -5.39 8.43
C GLN A 68 -4.80 -4.22 9.13
N ALA A 69 -4.68 -3.07 8.46
CA ALA A 69 -3.96 -1.91 9.00
C ALA A 69 -4.74 -1.12 10.06
N GLY A 70 -5.93 -1.60 10.47
CA GLY A 70 -6.67 -1.09 11.63
C GLY A 70 -7.05 0.39 11.50
N LEU A 71 -8.08 0.66 10.71
CA LEU A 71 -8.95 1.82 10.90
C LEU A 71 -10.10 1.46 11.83
#